data_AF-A0A7W7WTT2-F1
#
_entry.id   AF-A0A7W7WTT2-F1
#
_cell.length_a   1.000
_cell.length_b   1.000
_cell.length_c   1.000
_cell.angle_alpha   90.00
_cell.angle_beta   90.00
_cell.angle_gamma   90.00
#
_symmetry.space_group_name_H-M   'P 1'
#
loop_
_entity.id
_entity.type
_entity.pdbx_description
1 polymer ?
#
loop_
_entity_poly.entity_id
_entity_poly.type
_entity_poly.pdbx_seq_one_letter_code
_entity_poly.pdbx_strand_id
1 'polypeptide(L)'
;MKLLGVIATAAVVGAVAVGTGNSQPGSVDDAWQGLGLKIVRKASHHDPACPPHTFGEVNQLMATMPCVSLSRTLMTLADDKGTTIVVHIAWVEYGTRAGAREFKRIEDIHGTGDVSPLPGATIGIADVRFTAHHYDSTINGTTTVTAEAEPLTGQPDDRLLEDVTRIAVLEPRP
;
A
#
# COMPACT_ATOMS: atom_id res chain seq x y z
N MET A 1 -12.90 -51.56 -50.97
CA MET A 1 -13.17 -50.31 -50.22
C MET A 1 -12.40 -50.43 -48.90
N LYS A 2 -11.26 -49.75 -48.63
CA LYS A 2 -11.10 -48.30 -48.36
C LYS A 2 -12.21 -47.81 -47.42
N LEU A 3 -12.04 -47.30 -46.20
CA LEU A 3 -10.98 -46.59 -45.46
C LEU A 3 -11.28 -46.78 -43.93
N LEU A 4 -10.31 -47.01 -43.04
CA LEU A 4 -9.58 -46.03 -42.19
C LEU A 4 -10.40 -45.32 -41.08
N GLY A 5 -9.89 -45.44 -39.85
CA GLY A 5 -9.82 -44.32 -38.89
C GLY A 5 -10.35 -44.61 -37.48
N VAL A 6 -9.85 -44.06 -36.38
CA VAL A 6 -8.65 -43.28 -36.01
C VAL A 6 -8.58 -43.41 -34.47
N ILE A 7 -7.37 -43.53 -33.92
CA ILE A 7 -7.08 -43.52 -32.47
C ILE A 7 -7.25 -42.09 -31.95
N ALA A 8 -8.07 -41.90 -30.91
CA ALA A 8 -8.18 -40.62 -30.21
C ALA A 8 -7.47 -40.71 -28.84
N THR A 9 -6.24 -40.19 -28.79
CA THR A 9 -5.53 -39.86 -27.55
C THR A 9 -6.05 -38.52 -27.02
N ALA A 10 -6.61 -38.52 -25.81
CA ALA A 10 -7.04 -37.31 -25.12
C ALA A 10 -5.80 -36.58 -24.57
N ALA A 11 -5.49 -35.41 -25.14
CA ALA A 11 -4.58 -34.46 -24.52
C ALA A 11 -5.37 -33.54 -23.58
N VAL A 12 -5.09 -33.62 -22.28
CA VAL A 12 -5.60 -32.65 -21.30
C VAL A 12 -4.73 -31.39 -21.40
N VAL A 13 -5.24 -30.37 -22.08
CA VAL A 13 -4.64 -29.03 -22.06
C VAL A 13 -5.14 -28.33 -20.79
N GLY A 14 -4.23 -28.11 -19.83
CA GLY A 14 -4.51 -27.26 -18.68
C GLY A 14 -4.75 -25.82 -19.15
N ALA A 15 -5.95 -25.30 -18.92
CA ALA A 15 -6.23 -23.89 -19.12
C ALA A 15 -5.53 -23.10 -18.02
N VAL A 16 -4.47 -22.38 -18.37
CA VAL A 16 -3.99 -21.24 -17.57
C VAL A 16 -5.05 -20.15 -17.68
N ALA A 17 -5.78 -19.91 -16.60
CA ALA A 17 -6.63 -18.74 -16.48
C ALA A 17 -5.72 -17.52 -16.40
N VAL A 18 -5.41 -16.92 -17.56
CA VAL A 18 -4.88 -15.56 -17.62
C VAL A 18 -6.03 -14.66 -17.22
N GLY A 19 -6.04 -14.24 -15.95
CA GLY A 19 -6.96 -13.22 -15.47
C GLY A 19 -6.68 -11.93 -16.24
N THR A 20 -7.53 -11.59 -17.19
CA THR A 20 -7.55 -10.26 -17.80
C THR A 20 -8.08 -9.31 -16.74
N GLY A 21 -7.18 -8.63 -16.03
CA GLY A 21 -7.54 -7.54 -15.13
C GLY A 21 -8.28 -6.48 -15.93
N ASN A 22 -9.51 -6.18 -15.54
CA ASN A 22 -10.20 -5.00 -16.03
C ASN A 22 -9.47 -3.77 -15.49
N SER A 23 -8.48 -3.26 -16.22
CA SER A 23 -7.90 -1.95 -15.96
C SER A 23 -8.98 -0.91 -16.24
N GLN A 24 -9.54 -0.36 -15.16
CA GLN A 24 -10.45 0.76 -15.23
C GLN A 24 -9.62 1.99 -15.64
N PRO A 25 -10.01 2.76 -16.68
CA PRO A 25 -9.31 4.00 -17.03
C PRO A 25 -9.24 4.93 -15.83
N GLY A 26 -8.03 5.29 -15.38
CA GLY A 26 -7.82 6.07 -14.16
C GLY A 26 -7.57 5.21 -12.92
N SER A 27 -6.98 4.03 -13.09
CA SER A 27 -6.54 3.18 -11.99
C SER A 27 -5.29 3.75 -11.30
N VAL A 28 -5.04 3.35 -10.06
CA VAL A 28 -3.84 3.77 -9.32
C VAL A 28 -2.56 3.33 -10.04
N ASP A 29 -2.60 2.19 -10.74
CA ASP A 29 -1.51 1.72 -11.60
C ASP A 29 -1.21 2.68 -12.77
N ASP A 30 -2.25 3.27 -13.38
CA ASP A 30 -2.07 4.28 -14.43
C ASP A 30 -1.41 5.55 -13.85
N ALA A 31 -1.73 5.91 -12.60
CA ALA A 31 -1.14 7.05 -11.92
C ALA A 31 0.35 6.82 -11.61
N TRP A 32 0.75 5.61 -11.20
CA TRP A 32 2.16 5.25 -11.06
C TRP A 32 2.92 5.37 -12.39
N GLN A 33 2.34 4.83 -13.46
CA GLN A 33 2.93 4.93 -14.80
C GLN A 33 3.05 6.37 -15.28
N GLY A 34 2.08 7.23 -14.94
CA GLY A 34 2.13 8.67 -15.23
C GLY A 34 3.33 9.39 -14.59
N LEU A 35 3.83 8.88 -13.45
CA LEU A 35 5.07 9.34 -12.81
C LEU A 35 6.33 8.62 -13.34
N GLY A 36 6.19 7.70 -14.29
CA GLY A 36 7.28 6.84 -14.74
C GLY A 36 7.70 5.79 -13.71
N LEU A 37 6.84 5.49 -12.74
CA LEU A 37 7.08 4.55 -11.67
C LEU A 37 6.32 3.24 -11.91
N LYS A 38 6.86 2.15 -11.37
CA LYS A 38 6.18 0.85 -11.31
C LYS A 38 6.39 0.19 -9.95
N ILE A 39 5.39 -0.55 -9.48
CA ILE A 39 5.51 -1.40 -8.30
C ILE A 39 6.50 -2.55 -8.60
N VAL A 40 7.51 -2.72 -7.75
CA VAL A 40 8.54 -3.77 -7.87
C VAL A 40 8.36 -4.86 -6.83
N ARG A 41 8.06 -4.47 -5.59
CA ARG A 41 7.72 -5.36 -4.47
C ARG A 41 6.56 -4.76 -3.71
N LYS A 42 5.68 -5.61 -3.18
CA LYS A 42 4.56 -5.21 -2.32
C LYS A 42 4.28 -6.35 -1.34
N ALA A 43 4.11 -6.00 -0.07
CA ALA A 43 3.60 -6.90 0.96
C ALA A 43 2.51 -6.16 1.72
N SER A 44 1.48 -6.90 2.13
CA SER A 44 0.35 -6.36 2.88
C SER A 44 0.04 -7.28 4.05
N HIS A 45 -0.43 -6.70 5.15
CA HIS A 45 -0.85 -7.43 6.33
C HIS A 45 -2.11 -6.81 6.93
N HIS A 46 -2.93 -7.66 7.55
CA HIS A 46 -4.14 -7.26 8.25
C HIS A 46 -4.02 -7.63 9.72
N ASP A 47 -4.18 -6.63 10.58
CA ASP A 47 -4.08 -6.74 12.03
C ASP A 47 -5.45 -6.40 12.66
N PRO A 48 -6.03 -7.29 13.49
CA PRO A 48 -7.27 -6.99 14.21
C PRO A 48 -7.05 -6.01 15.39
N ALA A 49 -5.80 -5.71 15.74
CA ALA A 49 -5.44 -4.81 16.82
C ALA A 49 -4.41 -3.77 16.33
N CYS A 50 -4.72 -2.49 16.52
CA CYS A 50 -3.83 -1.39 16.09
C CYS A 50 -2.75 -0.98 17.12
N PRO A 51 -3.01 -0.93 18.45
CA PRO A 51 -2.03 -0.41 19.41
C PRO A 51 -0.63 -1.05 19.33
N PRO A 52 -0.46 -2.38 19.13
CA PRO A 52 0.87 -2.99 19.00
C PRO A 52 1.70 -2.49 17.79
N HIS A 53 1.06 -1.78 16.85
CA HIS A 53 1.66 -1.31 15.61
C HIS A 53 1.67 0.22 15.52
N THR A 54 1.65 0.91 16.66
CA THR A 54 1.69 2.37 16.72
C THR A 54 2.63 2.84 17.81
N PHE A 55 3.05 4.10 17.74
CA PHE A 55 3.86 4.75 18.77
C PHE A 55 3.40 6.21 19.01
N GLY A 56 3.97 6.88 20.00
CA GLY A 56 3.66 8.29 20.31
C GLY A 56 2.25 8.52 20.85
N GLU A 57 1.71 9.72 20.62
CA GLU A 57 0.32 10.10 20.95
C GLU A 57 -0.70 9.31 20.14
N VAL A 58 -0.36 8.88 18.93
CA VAL A 58 -1.19 7.98 18.12
C VAL A 58 -1.49 6.68 18.86
N ASN A 59 -0.47 6.08 19.48
CA ASN A 59 -0.65 4.89 20.33
C ASN A 59 -1.55 5.18 21.56
N GLN A 60 -1.36 6.34 22.19
CA GLN A 60 -2.16 6.76 23.34
C GLN A 60 -3.63 6.98 22.98
N LEU A 61 -3.88 7.57 21.80
CA LEU A 61 -5.23 7.72 21.25
C LEU A 61 -5.89 6.36 21.10
N MET A 62 -5.22 5.40 20.47
CA MET A 62 -5.78 4.07 20.24
C MET A 62 -6.03 3.26 21.51
N ALA A 63 -5.35 3.58 22.61
CA ALA A 63 -5.61 2.98 23.93
C ALA A 63 -6.96 3.46 24.54
N THR A 64 -7.43 4.65 24.17
CA THR A 64 -8.68 5.24 24.70
C THR A 64 -9.83 5.18 23.69
N MET A 65 -9.50 5.14 22.41
CA MET A 65 -10.42 5.04 21.30
C MET A 65 -9.95 3.91 20.39
N PRO A 66 -10.41 2.66 20.64
CA PRO A 66 -9.93 1.52 19.89
C PRO A 66 -10.38 1.59 18.43
N CYS A 67 -9.45 1.27 17.53
CA CYS A 67 -9.76 0.98 16.15
C CYS A 67 -10.53 -0.36 16.04
N VAL A 68 -11.18 -0.57 14.89
CA VAL A 68 -11.80 -1.84 14.50
C VAL A 68 -10.78 -2.76 13.84
N SER A 69 -9.93 -2.21 12.98
CA SER A 69 -8.91 -2.98 12.28
C SER A 69 -7.85 -2.08 11.67
N LEU A 70 -6.71 -2.69 11.37
CA LEU A 70 -5.58 -2.07 10.69
C LEU A 70 -5.18 -2.94 9.49
N SER A 71 -5.06 -2.36 8.31
CA SER A 71 -4.32 -2.96 7.21
C SER A 71 -3.08 -2.13 6.96
N ARG A 72 -1.93 -2.77 6.70
CA ARG A 72 -0.68 -2.10 6.37
C ARG A 72 -0.11 -2.68 5.09
N THR A 73 0.50 -1.82 4.28
CA THR A 73 1.23 -2.20 3.07
C THR A 73 2.60 -1.56 3.09
N LEU A 74 3.62 -2.32 2.73
CA LEU A 74 4.93 -1.81 2.39
C LEU A 74 5.23 -2.19 0.94
N MET A 75 5.61 -1.22 0.12
CA MET A 75 5.93 -1.46 -1.29
C MET A 75 7.11 -0.63 -1.76
N THR A 76 7.73 -1.06 -2.85
CA THR A 76 8.72 -0.28 -3.58
C THR A 76 8.23 0.10 -4.96
N LEU A 77 8.42 1.37 -5.30
CA LEU A 77 8.22 1.94 -6.63
C LEU A 77 9.60 2.21 -7.25
N ALA A 78 9.77 1.91 -8.53
CA ALA A 78 11.02 2.22 -9.22
C ALA A 78 10.80 2.84 -10.60
N ASP A 79 11.73 3.70 -11.01
CA ASP A 79 11.82 4.22 -12.38
C ASP A 79 12.83 3.41 -13.22
N ASP A 80 13.04 3.82 -14.47
CA ASP A 80 14.05 3.24 -15.38
C ASP A 80 15.45 3.89 -15.24
N LYS A 81 15.60 4.86 -14.33
CA LYS A 81 16.83 5.64 -14.10
C LYS A 81 17.60 5.20 -12.85
N GLY A 82 17.07 4.24 -12.08
CA GLY A 82 17.69 3.68 -10.89
C GLY A 82 17.19 4.30 -9.57
N THR A 83 16.13 5.10 -9.61
CA THR A 83 15.41 5.57 -8.43
C THR A 83 14.54 4.45 -7.90
N THR A 84 14.62 4.19 -6.59
CA THR A 84 13.66 3.34 -5.88
C THR A 84 13.13 4.10 -4.68
N ILE A 85 11.81 4.18 -4.57
CA ILE A 85 11.08 4.80 -3.47
C ILE A 85 10.40 3.68 -2.70
N VAL A 86 10.49 3.71 -1.38
CA VAL A 86 9.72 2.82 -0.50
C VAL A 86 8.52 3.59 0.03
N VAL A 87 7.36 2.94 0.03
CA VAL A 87 6.07 3.52 0.45
C VAL A 87 5.46 2.64 1.52
N HIS A 88 5.11 3.26 2.65
CA HIS A 88 4.27 2.66 3.68
C HIS A 88 2.86 3.23 3.56
N ILE A 89 1.84 2.37 3.59
CA ILE A 89 0.43 2.77 3.63
C ILE A 89 -0.26 2.07 4.79
N ALA A 90 -1.02 2.82 5.59
CA ALA A 90 -1.87 2.26 6.65
C ALA A 90 -3.34 2.65 6.45
N TRP A 91 -4.23 1.67 6.58
CA TRP A 91 -5.68 1.85 6.64
C TRP A 91 -6.15 1.56 8.06
N VAL A 92 -6.52 2.59 8.80
CA VAL A 92 -7.02 2.49 10.18
C VAL A 92 -8.53 2.67 10.17
N GLU A 93 -9.26 1.60 10.45
CA GLU A 93 -10.72 1.62 10.53
C GLU A 93 -11.19 1.87 11.95
N TYR A 94 -12.18 2.74 12.11
CA TYR A 94 -12.88 2.98 13.37
C TYR A 94 -14.35 2.58 13.25
N GLY A 95 -15.02 2.39 14.39
CA GLY A 95 -16.46 2.14 14.41
C GLY A 95 -17.31 3.33 13.96
N THR A 96 -16.71 4.54 13.92
CA THR A 96 -17.40 5.76 13.50
C THR A 96 -16.48 6.67 12.69
N ARG A 97 -17.08 7.49 11.83
CA ARG A 97 -16.36 8.53 11.08
C ARG A 97 -15.75 9.60 11.99
N ALA A 98 -16.32 9.82 13.18
CA ALA A 98 -15.75 10.73 14.16
C ALA A 98 -14.40 10.21 14.70
N GLY A 99 -14.31 8.90 14.99
CA GLY A 99 -13.04 8.28 15.39
C GLY A 99 -11.97 8.37 14.30
N ALA A 100 -12.34 8.08 13.05
CA ALA A 100 -11.42 8.21 11.91
C ALA A 100 -10.88 9.66 11.76
N ARG A 101 -11.76 10.66 11.90
CA ARG A 101 -11.35 12.08 11.86
C ARG A 101 -10.43 12.46 13.00
N GLU A 102 -10.68 11.97 14.21
CA GLU A 102 -9.84 12.29 15.36
C GLU A 102 -8.46 11.64 15.24
N PHE A 103 -8.39 10.40 14.75
CA PHE A 103 -7.12 9.78 14.39
C PHE A 103 -6.36 10.59 13.35
N LYS A 104 -6.99 10.94 12.20
CA LYS A 104 -6.35 11.77 11.16
C LYS A 104 -5.86 13.10 11.74
N ARG A 105 -6.65 13.75 12.61
CA ARG A 105 -6.28 15.03 13.22
C ARG A 105 -4.99 14.93 14.05
N ILE A 106 -4.79 13.82 14.76
CA ILE A 106 -3.55 13.58 15.49
C ILE A 106 -2.44 13.22 14.51
N GLU A 107 -2.64 12.21 13.66
CA GLU A 107 -1.63 11.72 12.70
C GLU A 107 -1.07 12.82 11.80
N ASP A 108 -1.90 13.76 11.33
CA ASP A 108 -1.47 14.86 10.47
C ASP A 108 -0.56 15.88 11.18
N ILE A 109 -0.40 15.79 12.50
CA ILE A 109 0.51 16.64 13.26
C ILE A 109 1.88 15.95 13.33
N HIS A 110 2.83 16.49 12.58
CA HIS A 110 4.19 15.97 12.58
C HIS A 110 4.76 15.85 14.02
N GLY A 111 5.23 14.65 14.37
CA GLY A 111 5.86 14.37 15.67
C GLY A 111 4.93 13.77 16.74
N THR A 112 3.64 13.56 16.47
CA THR A 112 2.72 12.92 17.44
C THR A 112 2.77 11.39 17.44
N GLY A 113 3.69 10.78 16.69
CA GLY A 113 3.71 9.34 16.45
C GLY A 113 3.03 8.96 15.15
N ASP A 114 2.99 7.65 14.85
CA ASP A 114 2.53 7.10 13.57
C ASP A 114 2.22 5.59 13.74
N VAL A 115 1.65 4.99 12.70
CA VAL A 115 1.55 3.55 12.47
C VAL A 115 2.90 2.99 12.00
N SER A 116 3.44 2.01 12.72
CA SER A 116 4.70 1.35 12.34
C SER A 116 4.55 0.56 11.03
N PRO A 117 5.50 0.69 10.09
CA PRO A 117 5.49 -0.06 8.85
C PRO A 117 5.66 -1.57 9.07
N LEU A 118 5.42 -2.36 8.02
CA LEU A 118 5.86 -3.74 8.01
C LEU A 118 7.40 -3.80 8.03
N PRO A 119 8.02 -4.88 8.57
CA PRO A 119 9.46 -5.06 8.46
C PRO A 119 9.91 -5.07 7.01
N GLY A 120 11.01 -4.40 6.67
CA GLY A 120 11.56 -4.32 5.32
C GLY A 120 11.85 -5.70 4.72
N ALA A 121 12.20 -6.67 5.58
CA ALA A 121 12.41 -8.06 5.19
C ALA A 121 11.20 -8.70 4.49
N THR A 122 9.97 -8.21 4.74
CA THR A 122 8.75 -8.70 4.07
C THR A 122 8.75 -8.44 2.56
N ILE A 123 9.52 -7.45 2.09
CA ILE A 123 9.72 -7.16 0.66
C ILE A 123 11.19 -7.27 0.23
N GLY A 124 12.04 -7.84 1.09
CA GLY A 124 13.45 -8.11 0.79
C GLY A 124 14.37 -6.88 0.85
N ILE A 125 14.05 -5.88 1.68
CA ILE A 125 14.90 -4.69 1.93
C ILE A 125 15.27 -4.60 3.42
N ALA A 126 16.20 -3.72 3.77
CA ALA A 126 16.45 -3.36 5.17
C ALA A 126 15.28 -2.55 5.73
N ASP A 127 15.11 -2.53 7.06
CA ASP A 127 14.11 -1.67 7.69
C ASP A 127 14.39 -0.21 7.38
N VAL A 128 13.31 0.53 7.11
CA VAL A 128 13.36 1.94 6.71
C VAL A 128 12.79 2.79 7.83
N ARG A 129 13.51 3.87 8.15
CA ARG A 129 13.02 4.91 9.06
C ARG A 129 12.21 5.92 8.23
N PHE A 130 10.90 5.86 8.37
CA PHE A 130 10.01 6.88 7.83
C PHE A 130 10.05 8.14 8.70
N THR A 131 10.12 9.29 8.04
CA THR A 131 10.35 10.59 8.69
C THR A 131 9.11 11.47 8.77
N ALA A 132 8.02 11.10 8.10
CA ALA A 132 6.84 11.93 7.88
C ALA A 132 7.11 13.26 7.16
N HIS A 133 8.22 13.39 6.43
CA HIS A 133 8.47 14.55 5.56
C HIS A 133 7.66 14.48 4.25
N HIS A 134 7.48 13.27 3.70
CA HIS A 134 6.62 13.03 2.55
C HIS A 134 5.46 12.17 3.03
N TYR A 135 4.38 12.84 3.41
CA TYR A 135 3.20 12.25 4.03
C TYR A 135 1.94 12.77 3.34
N ASP A 136 0.95 11.92 3.13
CA ASP A 136 -0.41 12.31 2.80
C ASP A 136 -1.40 11.43 3.56
N SER A 137 -2.62 11.90 3.76
CA SER A 137 -3.68 11.09 4.31
C SER A 137 -5.09 11.54 3.88
N THR A 138 -5.99 10.57 3.77
CA THR A 138 -7.40 10.80 3.40
C THR A 138 -8.35 10.02 4.31
N ILE A 139 -9.64 10.31 4.21
CA ILE A 139 -10.71 9.57 4.91
C ILE A 139 -11.69 9.01 3.90
N ASN A 140 -11.91 7.70 3.97
CA ASN A 140 -12.97 7.01 3.26
C ASN A 140 -13.93 6.35 4.25
N GLY A 141 -15.14 6.90 4.40
CA GLY A 141 -16.14 6.39 5.34
C GLY A 141 -15.65 6.48 6.78
N THR A 142 -15.38 5.33 7.39
CA THR A 142 -14.85 5.18 8.76
C THR A 142 -13.38 4.77 8.81
N THR A 143 -12.69 4.81 7.66
CA THR A 143 -11.28 4.46 7.53
C THR A 143 -10.47 5.70 7.20
N THR A 144 -9.38 5.91 7.95
CA THR A 144 -8.33 6.84 7.58
C THR A 144 -7.24 6.07 6.85
N VAL A 145 -6.77 6.62 5.73
CA VAL A 145 -5.63 6.09 4.97
C VAL A 145 -4.49 7.08 5.10
N THR A 146 -3.32 6.62 5.53
CA THR A 146 -2.09 7.40 5.61
C THR A 146 -1.05 6.78 4.70
N ALA A 147 -0.20 7.60 4.09
CA ALA A 147 0.92 7.11 3.29
C ALA A 147 2.16 7.96 3.53
N GLU A 148 3.31 7.29 3.62
CA GLU A 148 4.62 7.92 3.71
C GLU A 148 5.57 7.36 2.64
N ALA A 149 6.47 8.22 2.15
CA ALA A 149 7.46 7.85 1.15
C ALA A 149 8.88 8.26 1.54
N GLU A 150 9.84 7.36 1.31
CA GLU A 150 11.27 7.59 1.53
C GLU A 150 12.10 7.12 0.33
N PRO A 151 13.24 7.76 0.04
CA PRO A 151 14.17 7.26 -0.96
C PRO A 151 14.89 6.00 -0.44
N LEU A 152 14.85 4.92 -1.23
CA LEU A 152 15.65 3.73 -0.98
C LEU A 152 16.96 3.75 -1.79
N THR A 153 16.88 4.15 -3.07
CA THR A 153 18.03 4.37 -3.95
C THR A 153 17.81 5.58 -4.86
N GLY A 154 18.90 6.17 -5.33
CA GLY A 154 18.83 7.38 -6.16
C GLY A 154 18.61 8.64 -5.32
N GLN A 155 18.18 9.72 -5.98
CA GLN A 155 17.89 11.01 -5.37
C GLN A 155 16.60 11.58 -5.98
N PRO A 156 15.42 10.98 -5.67
CA PRO A 156 14.15 11.60 -6.05
C PRO A 156 14.04 12.97 -5.39
N ASP A 157 13.40 13.93 -6.07
CA ASP A 157 13.10 15.22 -5.48
C ASP A 157 11.87 15.15 -4.55
N ASP A 158 11.75 16.11 -3.65
CA ASP A 158 10.66 16.17 -2.66
C ASP A 158 9.28 16.15 -3.35
N ARG A 159 9.18 16.83 -4.50
CA ARG A 159 7.94 16.88 -5.28
C ARG A 159 7.50 15.50 -5.75
N LEU A 160 8.42 14.67 -6.24
CA LEU A 160 8.11 13.31 -6.65
C LEU A 160 7.65 12.47 -5.45
N LEU A 161 8.29 12.63 -4.28
CA LEU A 161 7.90 11.90 -3.07
C LEU A 161 6.51 12.32 -2.56
N GLU A 162 6.18 13.61 -2.64
CA GLU A 162 4.82 14.13 -2.37
C GLU A 162 3.78 13.63 -3.39
N ASP A 163 4.12 13.60 -4.68
CA ASP A 163 3.26 13.03 -5.71
C ASP A 163 2.98 11.54 -5.45
N VAL A 164 4.00 10.82 -4.96
CA VAL A 164 3.85 9.42 -4.59
C VAL A 164 2.88 9.22 -3.43
N THR A 165 2.99 9.98 -2.35
CA THR A 165 2.07 9.81 -1.20
C THR A 165 0.63 10.18 -1.55
N ARG A 166 0.43 11.23 -2.37
CA ARG A 166 -0.89 11.62 -2.91
C ARG A 166 -1.60 10.50 -3.68
N ILE A 167 -0.85 9.72 -4.46
CA ILE A 167 -1.40 8.58 -5.19
C ILE A 167 -1.58 7.39 -4.24
N ALA A 168 -0.63 7.16 -3.34
CA ALA A 168 -0.62 6.02 -2.42
C ALA A 168 -1.86 5.98 -1.51
N VAL A 169 -2.34 7.13 -1.03
CA VAL A 169 -3.57 7.20 -0.21
C VAL A 169 -4.85 6.81 -0.97
N LEU A 170 -4.77 6.66 -2.29
CA LEU A 170 -5.87 6.20 -3.14
C LEU A 170 -5.83 4.70 -3.42
N GLU A 171 -4.78 4.00 -2.97
CA GLU A 171 -4.67 2.54 -3.12
C GLU A 171 -5.89 1.83 -2.49
N PRO A 172 -6.41 0.79 -3.14
CA PRO A 172 -7.45 -0.03 -2.55
C PRO A 172 -6.90 -0.71 -1.29
N ARG A 173 -7.75 -0.81 -0.27
CA ARG A 173 -7.44 -1.61 0.91
C ARG A 173 -7.23 -3.08 0.50
N PRO A 174 -6.13 -3.73 0.92
CA PRO A 174 -5.85 -5.12 0.59
C PRO A 174 -6.77 -6.12 1.31
#